data_AF-A0AA36HGI2-F1
#
_entry.id   AF-A0AA36HGI2-F1
#
_cell.length_a   1.000
_cell.length_b   1.000
_cell.length_c   1.000
_cell.angle_alpha   90.00
_cell.angle_beta   90.00
_cell.angle_gamma   90.00
#
_symmetry.space_group_name_H-M   'P 1'
#
loop_
_entity.id
_entity.type
_entity.pdbx_description
1 polymer ?
#
loop_
_entity_poly.entity_id
_entity_poly.type
_entity_poly.pdbx_seq_one_letter_code
_entity_poly.pdbx_strand_id
1 'polypeptide(L)'
;MTGHHIYRYDSVTPYVDVYNTIPSMPKGMCNIKVYIGIAILGMIAGYSAALCFGIQYHNYSATTMAFISGVGATVLLYMHLAYKNGKMIDWPRARFTCYLWGGWVMFVISMIGLIACLVYAGVHHQTLTSEGLQGENFWLTSVWFFMLAKWTAMIGVFAKRYHSLTLLPLSKSPPIPLETPEIVKEKPNF
;
A
#
# COMPACT_ATOMS: atom_id res chain seq x y z
N MET A 1 -9.75 -22.03 -15.39
CA MET A 1 -9.00 -21.26 -14.37
C MET A 1 -7.87 -22.14 -13.89
N THR A 2 -6.66 -21.89 -14.37
CA THR A 2 -5.45 -22.63 -14.01
C THR A 2 -4.96 -22.13 -12.65
N GLY A 3 -5.21 -22.91 -11.60
CA GLY A 3 -4.63 -22.66 -10.28
C GLY A 3 -3.11 -22.90 -10.32
N HIS A 4 -2.33 -21.95 -9.82
CA HIS A 4 -0.90 -22.15 -9.62
C HIS A 4 -0.67 -22.57 -8.17
N HIS A 5 0.02 -23.68 -7.97
CA HIS A 5 0.45 -24.15 -6.66
C HIS A 5 1.70 -23.36 -6.24
N ILE A 6 1.64 -22.68 -5.11
CA ILE A 6 2.80 -22.02 -4.50
C ILE A 6 3.26 -22.91 -3.35
N TYR A 7 4.50 -23.38 -3.41
CA TYR A 7 5.09 -24.20 -2.36
C TYR A 7 5.93 -23.32 -1.45
N ARG A 8 5.60 -23.26 -0.16
CA ARG A 8 6.46 -22.65 0.86
C ARG A 8 7.20 -23.75 1.60
N TYR A 9 8.52 -23.79 1.45
CA TYR A 9 9.38 -24.67 2.24
C TYR A 9 9.59 -24.01 3.60
N ASP A 10 9.07 -24.63 4.67
CA ASP A 10 9.50 -24.29 6.02
C ASP A 10 10.73 -25.15 6.34
N SER A 11 11.87 -24.53 6.66
CA SER A 11 13.15 -25.24 6.86
C SER A 11 13.20 -26.09 8.14
N VAL A 12 12.09 -26.23 8.84
CA VAL A 12 11.98 -26.81 10.19
C VAL A 12 11.17 -28.11 10.18
N THR A 13 10.34 -28.36 9.16
CA THR A 13 9.47 -29.54 9.09
C THR A 13 9.48 -30.14 7.67
N PRO A 14 9.40 -31.47 7.50
CA PRO A 14 9.37 -32.13 6.19
C PRO A 14 8.00 -32.01 5.49
N TYR A 15 7.16 -31.07 5.92
CA TYR A 15 5.78 -30.92 5.45
C TYR A 15 5.71 -29.87 4.34
N VAL A 16 5.08 -30.25 3.24
CA VAL A 16 4.78 -29.34 2.12
C VAL A 16 3.35 -28.86 2.29
N ASP A 17 3.17 -27.60 2.68
CA ASP A 17 1.85 -26.97 2.71
C ASP A 17 1.36 -26.76 1.27
N VAL A 18 0.43 -27.61 0.82
CA VAL A 18 -0.26 -27.45 -0.46
C VAL A 18 -1.40 -26.45 -0.28
N TYR A 19 -1.17 -25.18 -0.61
CA TYR A 19 -2.20 -24.15 -0.57
C TYR A 19 -3.15 -24.29 -1.78
N ASN A 20 -4.24 -25.05 -1.62
CA ASN A 20 -5.23 -25.22 -2.69
C ASN A 20 -6.25 -24.08 -2.80
N THR A 21 -6.26 -23.10 -1.89
CA THR A 21 -7.18 -21.97 -2.01
C THR A 21 -6.74 -20.82 -1.11
N ILE A 22 -6.73 -19.60 -1.65
CA ILE A 22 -6.55 -18.37 -0.89
C ILE A 22 -7.63 -18.37 0.20
N PRO A 23 -7.29 -18.29 1.51
CA PRO A 23 -8.29 -18.29 2.56
C PRO A 23 -9.26 -17.12 2.36
N SER A 24 -10.54 -17.39 2.56
CA SER A 24 -11.57 -16.36 2.50
C SER A 24 -11.22 -15.24 3.49
N MET A 25 -11.19 -14.01 2.95
CA MET A 25 -10.74 -12.81 3.64
C MET A 25 -11.36 -12.70 5.04
N PRO A 26 -10.59 -12.27 6.06
CA PRO A 26 -11.17 -11.94 7.35
C PRO A 26 -12.30 -10.93 7.16
N LYS A 27 -13.49 -11.29 7.65
CA LYS A 27 -14.81 -10.65 7.45
C LYS A 27 -14.93 -9.18 7.93
N GLY A 28 -13.82 -8.52 8.28
CA GLY A 28 -13.73 -7.13 8.73
C GLY A 28 -13.05 -6.18 7.75
N MET A 29 -12.81 -6.59 6.50
CA MET A 29 -12.35 -5.68 5.46
C MET A 29 -13.53 -4.99 4.80
N CYS A 30 -13.81 -3.75 5.24
CA CYS A 30 -14.50 -2.78 4.40
C CYS A 30 -13.88 -2.86 3.00
N ASN A 31 -14.74 -3.06 2.00
CA ASN A 31 -14.45 -3.59 0.67
C ASN A 31 -13.11 -3.10 0.08
N ILE A 32 -12.08 -3.96 -0.05
CA ILE A 32 -10.74 -3.60 -0.60
C ILE A 32 -10.82 -2.88 -1.95
N LYS A 33 -11.88 -3.14 -2.73
CA LYS A 33 -12.17 -2.44 -3.99
C LYS A 33 -12.38 -0.94 -3.79
N VAL A 34 -12.98 -0.52 -2.67
CA VAL A 34 -13.18 0.88 -2.32
C VAL A 34 -11.84 1.56 -2.02
N TYR A 35 -10.96 0.92 -1.24
CA TYR A 35 -9.62 1.47 -0.97
C TYR A 35 -8.78 1.58 -2.24
N ILE A 36 -8.87 0.59 -3.14
CA ILE A 36 -8.27 0.68 -4.48
C ILE A 36 -8.83 1.88 -5.25
N GLY A 37 -10.16 2.06 -5.27
CA GLY A 37 -10.80 3.19 -5.92
C GLY A 37 -10.33 4.54 -5.37
N ILE A 38 -10.25 4.67 -4.05
CA ILE A 38 -9.74 5.89 -3.37
C ILE A 38 -8.28 6.17 -3.78
N ALA A 39 -7.43 5.14 -3.84
CA ALA A 39 -6.03 5.32 -4.22
C ALA A 39 -5.88 5.71 -5.70
N ILE A 40 -6.70 5.16 -6.61
CA ILE A 40 -6.74 5.56 -8.03
C ILE A 40 -7.16 7.03 -8.16
N LEU A 41 -8.23 7.43 -7.47
CA LEU A 41 -8.68 8.83 -7.48
C LEU A 41 -7.59 9.77 -6.95
N GLY A 42 -6.90 9.36 -5.87
CA GLY A 42 -5.78 10.11 -5.31
C GLY A 42 -4.61 10.29 -6.29
N MET A 43 -4.25 9.23 -7.01
CA MET A 43 -3.20 9.25 -8.02
C MET A 43 -3.55 10.18 -9.18
N ILE A 44 -4.76 10.04 -9.74
CA ILE A 44 -5.23 10.90 -10.85
C ILE A 44 -5.28 12.36 -10.40
N ALA A 45 -5.85 12.63 -9.22
CA ALA A 45 -5.92 13.99 -8.69
C ALA A 45 -4.52 14.62 -8.50
N GLY A 46 -3.56 13.86 -7.96
CA GLY A 46 -2.18 14.33 -7.76
C GLY A 46 -1.49 14.71 -9.06
N TYR A 47 -1.51 13.82 -10.06
CA TYR A 47 -0.85 14.09 -11.35
C TYR A 47 -1.54 15.18 -12.16
N SER A 48 -2.89 15.19 -12.22
CA SER A 48 -3.62 16.25 -12.89
C SER A 48 -3.38 17.62 -12.25
N ALA A 49 -3.33 17.67 -10.91
CA ALA A 49 -3.04 18.89 -10.19
C ALA A 49 -1.60 19.37 -10.40
N ALA A 50 -0.61 18.46 -10.43
CA ALA A 50 0.77 18.81 -10.71
C ALA A 50 0.91 19.51 -12.08
N LEU A 51 0.24 18.98 -13.11
CA LEU A 51 0.19 19.59 -14.43
C LEU A 51 -0.51 20.95 -14.41
N CYS A 52 -1.67 21.03 -13.74
CA CYS A 52 -2.44 22.27 -13.63
C CYS A 52 -1.64 23.38 -12.93
N PHE A 53 -1.06 23.11 -11.76
CA PHE A 53 -0.27 24.10 -11.02
C PHE A 53 1.02 24.50 -11.74
N GLY A 54 1.61 23.57 -12.51
CA GLY A 54 2.87 23.84 -13.20
C GLY A 54 2.69 24.69 -14.44
N ILE A 55 1.64 24.41 -15.21
CA ILE A 55 1.40 25.06 -16.51
C ILE A 55 0.53 26.31 -16.35
N GLN A 56 -0.55 26.24 -15.58
CA GLN A 56 -1.54 27.33 -15.52
C GLN A 56 -1.21 28.35 -14.44
N TYR A 57 -0.77 27.90 -13.27
CA TYR A 57 -0.56 28.76 -12.11
C TYR A 57 0.91 29.10 -11.85
N HIS A 58 1.85 28.44 -12.54
CA HIS A 58 3.30 28.58 -12.33
C HIS A 58 3.72 28.47 -10.85
N ASN A 59 3.04 27.59 -10.10
CA ASN A 59 3.32 27.33 -8.69
C ASN A 59 4.12 26.04 -8.56
N TYR A 60 5.45 26.15 -8.56
CA TYR A 60 6.34 25.01 -8.61
C TYR A 60 6.37 24.24 -7.30
N SER A 61 6.18 24.91 -6.16
CA SER A 61 6.05 24.26 -4.86
C SER A 61 4.82 23.35 -4.81
N ALA A 62 3.64 23.87 -5.19
CA ALA A 62 2.41 23.08 -5.23
C ALA A 62 2.50 21.96 -6.28
N THR A 63 3.10 22.21 -7.45
CA THR A 63 3.34 21.18 -8.47
C THR A 63 4.17 20.03 -7.93
N THR A 64 5.30 20.34 -7.29
CA THR A 64 6.21 19.33 -6.74
C THR A 64 5.51 18.50 -5.68
N MET A 65 4.80 19.15 -4.76
CA MET A 65 4.09 18.46 -3.69
C MET A 65 2.88 17.66 -4.19
N ALA A 66 2.16 18.15 -5.20
CA ALA A 66 1.08 17.41 -5.84
C ALA A 66 1.59 16.14 -6.54
N PHE A 67 2.73 16.24 -7.22
CA PHE A 67 3.38 15.10 -7.85
C PHE A 67 3.84 14.07 -6.81
N ILE A 68 4.56 14.50 -5.76
CA ILE A 68 5.02 13.61 -4.68
C ILE A 68 3.81 12.94 -3.98
N SER A 69 2.73 13.69 -3.74
CA SER A 69 1.48 13.13 -3.22
C SER A 69 0.87 12.08 -4.16
N GLY A 70 0.88 12.33 -5.48
CA GLY A 70 0.45 11.35 -6.50
C GLY A 70 1.28 10.07 -6.48
N VAL A 71 2.60 10.19 -6.31
CA VAL A 71 3.51 9.04 -6.10
C VAL A 71 3.12 8.29 -4.82
N GLY A 72 2.86 9.00 -3.71
CA GLY A 72 2.38 8.38 -2.47
C GLY A 72 1.10 7.57 -2.66
N ALA A 73 0.11 8.13 -3.37
CA ALA A 73 -1.12 7.41 -3.72
C ALA A 73 -0.86 6.19 -4.63
N THR A 74 0.10 6.30 -5.56
CA THR A 74 0.52 5.20 -6.45
C THR A 74 1.15 4.04 -5.66
N VAL A 75 2.01 4.34 -4.68
CA VAL A 75 2.61 3.33 -3.80
C VAL A 75 1.53 2.63 -2.98
N LEU A 76 0.58 3.37 -2.43
CA LEU A 76 -0.55 2.79 -1.70
C LEU A 76 -1.42 1.89 -2.60
N LEU A 77 -1.70 2.33 -3.82
CA LEU A 77 -2.41 1.53 -4.83
C LEU A 77 -1.66 0.22 -5.13
N TYR A 78 -0.35 0.30 -5.34
CA TYR A 78 0.50 -0.88 -5.55
C TYR A 78 0.39 -1.86 -4.38
N MET A 79 0.43 -1.38 -3.14
CA MET A 79 0.24 -2.22 -1.97
C MET A 79 -1.13 -2.91 -1.97
N HIS A 80 -2.22 -2.17 -2.24
CA HIS A 80 -3.56 -2.77 -2.30
C HIS A 80 -3.68 -3.82 -3.42
N LEU A 81 -3.09 -3.58 -4.59
CA LEU A 81 -3.08 -4.54 -5.70
C LEU A 81 -2.21 -5.76 -5.40
N ALA A 82 -1.05 -5.58 -4.78
CA ALA A 82 -0.18 -6.69 -4.37
C ALA A 82 -0.86 -7.56 -3.31
N TYR A 83 -1.60 -6.96 -2.37
CA TYR A 83 -2.44 -7.68 -1.42
C TYR A 83 -3.55 -8.47 -2.14
N LYS A 84 -4.33 -7.80 -3.01
CA LYS A 84 -5.44 -8.43 -3.76
C LYS A 84 -4.97 -9.61 -4.62
N ASN A 85 -3.78 -9.52 -5.19
CA ASN A 85 -3.21 -10.55 -6.06
C ASN A 85 -2.45 -11.65 -5.28
N GLY A 86 -2.45 -11.63 -3.95
CA GLY A 86 -1.74 -12.62 -3.12
C GLY A 86 -0.21 -12.50 -3.13
N LYS A 87 0.38 -11.59 -3.92
CA LYS A 87 1.83 -11.41 -4.09
C LYS A 87 2.56 -10.99 -2.81
N MET A 88 1.83 -10.53 -1.80
CA MET A 88 2.40 -10.10 -0.51
C MET A 88 2.86 -11.27 0.37
N ILE A 89 2.44 -12.52 0.10
CA ILE A 89 2.92 -13.70 0.83
C ILE A 89 4.43 -13.90 0.63
N ASP A 90 4.93 -13.60 -0.57
CA ASP A 90 6.34 -13.78 -0.94
C ASP A 90 7.23 -12.61 -0.49
N TRP A 91 6.66 -11.58 0.12
CA TRP A 91 7.43 -10.40 0.50
C TRP A 91 8.25 -10.65 1.78
N PRO A 92 9.53 -10.22 1.80
CA PRO A 92 10.34 -10.31 3.01
C PRO A 92 9.81 -9.35 4.07
N ARG A 93 9.93 -9.72 5.35
CA ARG A 93 9.52 -8.88 6.50
C ARG A 93 10.16 -7.49 6.45
N ALA A 94 11.42 -7.40 6.02
CA ALA A 94 12.14 -6.14 5.84
C ALA A 94 11.39 -5.14 4.95
N ARG A 95 10.70 -5.61 3.90
CA ARG A 95 9.93 -4.75 2.98
C ARG A 95 8.71 -4.14 3.67
N PHE A 96 8.00 -4.90 4.50
CA PHE A 96 6.90 -4.38 5.31
C PHE A 96 7.39 -3.35 6.33
N THR A 97 8.52 -3.63 6.98
CA THR A 97 9.17 -2.69 7.91
C THR A 97 9.57 -1.39 7.21
N CYS A 98 10.10 -1.45 5.99
CA CYS A 98 10.43 -0.27 5.19
C CYS A 98 9.19 0.57 4.87
N TYR A 99 8.10 -0.04 4.39
CA TYR A 99 6.86 0.71 4.13
C TYR A 99 6.24 1.28 5.40
N LEU A 100 6.29 0.55 6.52
CA LEU A 100 5.77 1.01 7.80
C LEU A 100 6.52 2.26 8.28
N TRP A 101 7.84 2.18 8.42
CA TRP A 101 8.64 3.30 8.92
C TRP A 101 8.75 4.43 7.90
N GLY A 102 8.93 4.10 6.61
CA GLY A 102 8.94 5.10 5.54
C GLY A 102 7.62 5.88 5.47
N GLY A 103 6.48 5.20 5.62
CA GLY A 103 5.17 5.84 5.71
C GLY A 103 5.07 6.81 6.89
N TRP A 104 5.47 6.39 8.10
CA TRP A 104 5.40 7.25 9.28
C TRP A 104 6.38 8.43 9.25
N VAL A 105 7.61 8.22 8.78
CA VAL A 105 8.60 9.29 8.63
C VAL A 105 8.11 10.33 7.63
N MET A 106 7.63 9.89 6.47
CA MET A 106 7.08 10.81 5.46
C MET A 106 5.82 11.52 5.95
N PHE A 107 4.98 10.86 6.75
CA PHE A 107 3.83 11.49 7.39
C PHE A 107 4.27 12.65 8.30
N VAL A 108 5.25 12.42 9.19
CA VAL A 108 5.75 13.47 10.10
C VAL A 108 6.35 14.63 9.34
N ILE A 109 7.21 14.36 8.34
CA ILE A 109 7.80 15.40 7.48
C ILE A 109 6.70 16.21 6.78
N SER A 110 5.67 15.53 6.28
CA SER A 110 4.56 16.19 5.59
C SER A 110 3.72 17.05 6.53
N MET A 111 3.52 16.63 7.78
CA MET A 111 2.81 17.43 8.78
C MET A 111 3.60 18.68 9.18
N ILE A 112 4.93 18.58 9.29
CA ILE A 112 5.79 19.75 9.53
C ILE A 112 5.70 20.72 8.34
N GLY A 113 5.81 20.20 7.10
CA GLY A 113 5.66 21.01 5.88
C GLY A 113 4.30 21.69 5.76
N LEU A 114 3.22 20.98 6.10
CA LEU A 114 1.86 21.52 6.19
C LEU A 114 1.80 22.73 7.13
N ILE A 115 2.27 22.57 8.36
CA ILE A 115 2.24 23.64 9.37
C ILE A 115 3.10 24.83 8.93
N ALA A 116 4.32 24.57 8.43
CA ALA A 116 5.22 25.62 7.94
C ALA A 116 4.59 26.44 6.81
N CYS A 117 3.94 25.78 5.84
CA CYS A 117 3.25 26.46 4.74
C CYS A 117 2.08 27.30 5.24
N LEU A 118 1.27 26.77 6.17
CA LEU A 118 0.13 27.52 6.74
C LEU A 118 0.59 28.76 7.50
N VAL A 119 1.63 28.63 8.33
CA VAL A 119 2.21 29.76 9.07
C VAL A 119 2.76 30.80 8.11
N TYR A 120 3.55 30.36 7.11
CA TYR A 120 4.14 31.27 6.13
C TYR A 120 3.07 32.03 5.34
N ALA A 121 2.05 31.32 4.84
CA ALA A 121 0.95 31.92 4.08
C ALA A 121 0.12 32.89 4.92
N GLY A 122 -0.11 32.56 6.20
CA GLY A 122 -0.81 33.42 7.15
C GLY A 122 -0.05 34.71 7.48
N VAL A 123 1.25 34.61 7.77
CA VAL A 123 2.10 35.77 8.10
C VAL A 123 2.29 36.70 6.90
N HIS A 124 2.41 36.16 5.69
CA HIS A 124 2.56 36.97 4.47
C HIS A 124 1.23 37.38 3.85
N HIS A 125 0.10 37.14 4.54
CA HIS A 125 -1.24 37.50 4.09
C HIS A 125 -1.54 37.04 2.65
N GLN A 126 -1.05 35.86 2.27
CA GLN A 126 -1.32 35.31 0.94
C GLN A 126 -2.83 35.11 0.78
N THR A 127 -3.37 35.53 -0.36
CA THR A 127 -4.81 35.48 -0.61
C THR A 127 -5.18 34.28 -1.50
N LEU A 128 -6.45 33.89 -1.46
CA LEU A 128 -7.05 32.85 -2.33
C LEU A 128 -7.85 33.47 -3.48
N THR A 129 -7.53 34.71 -3.86
CA THR A 129 -8.13 35.39 -5.02
C THR A 129 -7.53 34.85 -6.33
N SER A 130 -8.20 35.06 -7.46
CA SER A 130 -7.70 34.61 -8.78
C SER A 130 -6.30 35.12 -9.09
N GLU A 131 -5.96 36.32 -8.66
CA GLU A 131 -4.60 36.90 -8.77
C GLU A 131 -3.65 36.29 -7.73
N GLY A 132 -4.09 36.10 -6.48
CA GLY A 132 -3.27 35.50 -5.43
C GLY A 132 -2.92 34.02 -5.64
N LEU A 133 -3.66 33.31 -6.49
CA LEU A 133 -3.33 31.94 -6.89
C LEU A 133 -2.23 31.86 -7.96
N GLN A 134 -1.89 32.96 -8.63
CA GLN A 134 -0.82 32.98 -9.63
C GLN A 134 0.55 33.07 -8.93
N GLY A 135 1.46 32.18 -9.32
CA GLY A 135 2.79 32.05 -8.72
C GLY A 135 2.79 31.26 -7.42
N GLU A 136 3.81 31.49 -6.59
CA GLU A 136 4.07 30.73 -5.37
C GLU A 136 3.04 31.02 -4.26
N ASN A 137 2.06 30.14 -4.16
CA ASN A 137 1.02 30.17 -3.13
C ASN A 137 1.17 28.97 -2.18
N PHE A 138 1.46 29.27 -0.91
CA PHE A 138 1.72 28.28 0.13
C PHE A 138 0.43 27.69 0.72
N TRP A 139 -0.74 28.33 0.54
CA TRP A 139 -2.02 27.69 0.88
C TRP A 139 -2.28 26.47 -0.02
N LEU A 140 -1.97 26.58 -1.31
CA LEU A 140 -2.09 25.43 -2.23
C LEU A 140 -1.06 24.36 -1.88
N THR A 141 0.18 24.76 -1.62
CA THR A 141 1.26 23.83 -1.23
C THR A 141 0.91 23.08 0.07
N SER A 142 0.31 23.76 1.05
CA SER A 142 -0.10 23.15 2.32
C SER A 142 -1.14 22.05 2.12
N VAL A 143 -2.11 22.23 1.22
CA VAL A 143 -3.10 21.20 0.87
C VAL A 143 -2.41 19.93 0.34
N TRP A 144 -1.35 20.07 -0.45
CA TRP A 144 -0.63 18.90 -0.97
C TRP A 144 0.28 18.22 0.04
N PHE A 145 0.83 18.98 0.99
CA PHE A 145 1.44 18.38 2.18
C PHE A 145 0.43 17.56 2.98
N PHE A 146 -0.79 18.08 3.19
CA PHE A 146 -1.85 17.32 3.86
C PHE A 146 -2.22 16.05 3.09
N MET A 147 -2.34 16.13 1.76
CA MET A 147 -2.61 14.95 0.93
C MET A 147 -1.47 13.92 1.02
N LEU A 148 -0.21 14.35 0.96
CA LEU A 148 0.94 13.46 1.13
C LEU A 148 0.94 12.80 2.51
N ALA A 149 0.66 13.55 3.58
CA ALA A 149 0.53 13.04 4.94
C ALA A 149 -0.55 11.93 5.00
N LYS A 150 -1.73 12.19 4.42
CA LYS A 150 -2.81 11.20 4.35
C LYS A 150 -2.36 9.89 3.70
N TRP A 151 -1.74 9.95 2.52
CA TRP A 151 -1.33 8.75 1.79
C TRP A 151 -0.23 7.97 2.53
N THR A 152 0.74 8.67 3.10
CA THR A 152 1.88 8.08 3.80
C THR A 152 1.47 7.46 5.15
N ALA A 153 0.52 8.08 5.86
CA ALA A 153 -0.10 7.47 7.04
C ALA A 153 -0.86 6.18 6.67
N MET A 154 -1.64 6.19 5.58
CA MET A 154 -2.34 4.99 5.10
C MET A 154 -1.35 3.88 4.72
N ILE A 155 -0.24 4.20 4.06
CA ILE A 155 0.83 3.24 3.76
C ILE A 155 1.32 2.57 5.06
N GLY A 156 1.61 3.36 6.10
CA GLY A 156 2.04 2.82 7.39
C GLY A 156 1.01 1.88 8.03
N VAL A 157 -0.26 2.31 8.07
CA VAL A 157 -1.36 1.51 8.63
C VAL A 157 -1.56 0.20 7.87
N PHE A 158 -1.61 0.26 6.53
CA PHE A 158 -1.82 -0.93 5.71
C PHE A 158 -0.60 -1.84 5.65
N ALA A 159 0.62 -1.31 5.73
CA ALA A 159 1.83 -2.13 5.84
C ALA A 159 1.78 -3.01 7.09
N LYS A 160 1.45 -2.42 8.26
CA LYS A 160 1.28 -3.17 9.50
C LYS A 160 0.16 -4.21 9.40
N ARG A 161 -1.00 -3.80 8.87
CA ARG A 161 -2.17 -4.68 8.75
C ARG A 161 -1.90 -5.86 7.82
N TYR A 162 -1.33 -5.62 6.65
CA TYR A 162 -1.02 -6.67 5.69
C TYR A 162 0.08 -7.59 6.21
N HIS A 163 1.11 -7.06 6.88
CA HIS A 163 2.13 -7.88 7.52
C HIS A 163 1.52 -8.86 8.55
N SER A 164 0.65 -8.37 9.44
CA SER A 164 -0.03 -9.23 10.42
C SER A 164 -0.88 -10.32 9.76
N LEU A 165 -1.56 -10.00 8.66
CA LEU A 165 -2.37 -10.98 7.93
C LEU A 165 -1.53 -12.03 7.20
N THR A 166 -0.35 -11.66 6.69
CA THR A 166 0.58 -12.61 6.06
C THR A 166 1.34 -13.49 7.05
N LEU A 167 1.33 -13.15 8.34
CA LEU A 167 1.97 -13.92 9.41
C LEU A 167 1.05 -14.95 10.07
N LEU A 168 -0.27 -14.83 9.91
CA LEU A 168 -1.19 -15.83 10.44
C LEU A 168 -0.95 -17.16 9.72
N PRO A 169 -0.66 -18.26 10.43
CA PRO A 169 -0.51 -19.58 9.81
C PRO A 169 -1.82 -19.93 9.12
N LEU A 170 -1.77 -20.06 7.79
CA LEU A 170 -2.91 -20.40 6.96
C LEU A 170 -3.17 -21.91 6.99
N SER A 171 -3.40 -22.48 8.17
CA SER A 171 -4.01 -23.81 8.27
C SER A 171 -4.53 -24.06 9.69
N LYS A 172 -5.85 -24.15 9.84
CA LYS A 172 -6.50 -24.96 10.88
C LYS A 172 -6.96 -26.30 10.28
N SER A 173 -6.38 -26.72 9.17
CA SER A 173 -6.54 -28.08 8.66
C SER A 173 -5.40 -28.91 9.24
N PRO A 174 -5.67 -29.99 9.97
CA PRO A 174 -4.59 -30.90 10.36
C PRO A 174 -3.81 -31.32 9.11
N PRO A 175 -2.47 -31.43 9.18
CA PRO A 175 -1.67 -31.89 8.06
C PRO A 175 -2.22 -33.23 7.59
N ILE A 176 -2.61 -33.30 6.31
CA ILE A 176 -2.98 -34.56 5.68
C ILE A 176 -1.70 -35.40 5.69
N PRO A 177 -1.69 -36.58 6.34
CA PRO A 177 -0.55 -37.47 6.23
C PRO A 177 -0.31 -37.75 4.75
N LEU A 178 0.93 -37.59 4.30
CA LEU A 178 1.35 -38.21 3.04
C LEU A 178 1.01 -39.69 3.17
N GLU A 179 0.00 -40.15 2.44
CA GLU A 179 -0.22 -41.58 2.24
C GLU A 179 1.08 -42.10 1.61
N THR A 180 1.89 -42.73 2.46
CA THR A 180 3.03 -43.52 2.01
C THR A 180 2.48 -44.48 0.96
N PRO A 181 2.99 -44.51 -0.28
CA PRO A 181 2.50 -45.45 -1.27
C PRO A 181 2.64 -46.86 -0.68
N GLU A 182 1.50 -47.49 -0.38
CA GLU A 182 1.46 -48.90 -0.01
C GLU A 182 2.13 -49.66 -1.15
N ILE A 183 3.31 -50.20 -0.87
CA ILE A 183 3.91 -51.22 -1.72
C ILE A 183 2.95 -52.40 -1.66
N VAL A 184 2.08 -52.50 -2.66
CA VAL A 184 1.24 -53.67 -2.90
C VAL A 184 2.18 -54.87 -3.02
N LYS A 185 2.31 -55.62 -1.93
CA LYS A 185 2.97 -56.92 -1.94
C LYS A 185 2.05 -57.86 -2.69
N GLU A 186 2.27 -57.97 -4.00
CA GLU A 186 1.71 -59.02 -4.82
C GLU A 186 2.10 -60.37 -4.19
N LYS A 187 1.11 -61.14 -3.73
CA LYS A 187 1.33 -62.50 -3.25
C LYS A 187 1.71 -63.36 -4.47
N PRO A 188 2.87 -64.05 -4.47
CA PRO A 188 3.13 -65.05 -5.50
C PRO A 188 2.15 -66.21 -5.30
N ASN A 189 1.36 -66.48 -6.33
CA ASN A 189 0.58 -67.72 -6.44
C ASN A 189 1.56 -68.88 -6.67
N PHE A 190 1.65 -69.78 -5.71
CA PHE A 190 2.12 -71.16 -5.88
C PHE A 190 1.09 -72.10 -5.28
#